data_AF-A0A7J8X2D5-F1
#
_entry.id   AF-A0A7J8X2D5-F1
#
_cell.length_a   1.000
_cell.length_b   1.000
_cell.length_c   1.000
_cell.angle_alpha   90.00
_cell.angle_beta   90.00
_cell.angle_gamma   90.00
#
_symmetry.space_group_name_H-M   'P 1'
#
loop_
_entity.id
_entity.type
_entity.pdbx_description
1 polymer ?
#
loop_
_entity_poly.entity_id
_entity_poly.type
_entity_poly.pdbx_seq_one_letter_code
_entity_poly.pdbx_strand_id
1 'polypeptide(L)'
;MLTRSFVEFCILGTDNLPRTLLMYFTNTPYSYSNYFPTVLCNSNQYKKTVINHNLQHVAFNKTFSTKPLSLKPEEFDAMIQSGAAFATHFQFDSPVLDRIDQEILKRSPGKVVPGGWCLGEPANDTCSVWGDASILRPGPGAKRLKKRLVDLLADDKYRSMQCRDE
;
A
#
# COMPACT_ATOMS: atom_id res chain seq x y z
N MET A 1 2.66 -5.38 0.85
CA MET A 1 1.49 -6.21 0.49
C MET A 1 2.00 -7.59 0.11
N LEU A 2 1.29 -8.65 0.49
CA LEU A 2 1.65 -10.03 0.17
C LEU A 2 0.48 -10.72 -0.54
N THR A 3 0.77 -11.62 -1.48
CA THR A 3 -0.26 -12.42 -2.15
C THR A 3 -0.75 -13.53 -1.23
N ARG A 4 -2.01 -13.95 -1.41
CA ARG A 4 -2.58 -15.09 -0.66
C ARG A 4 -1.71 -16.35 -0.79
N SER A 5 -1.29 -16.67 -2.01
CA SER A 5 -0.43 -17.83 -2.29
C SER A 5 0.86 -17.81 -1.46
N PHE A 6 1.53 -16.66 -1.37
CA PHE A 6 2.76 -16.55 -0.59
C PHE A 6 2.51 -16.65 0.92
N VAL A 7 1.40 -16.09 1.41
CA VAL A 7 1.02 -16.22 2.83
C VAL A 7 0.71 -17.68 3.16
N GLU A 8 -0.02 -18.39 2.30
CA GLU A 8 -0.27 -19.83 2.45
C GLU A 8 1.02 -20.65 2.44
N PHE A 9 1.97 -20.32 1.56
CA PHE A 9 3.30 -20.95 1.56
C PHE A 9 4.03 -20.77 2.90
N CYS A 10 3.98 -19.56 3.47
CA CYS A 10 4.58 -19.29 4.79
C CYS A 10 3.90 -20.07 5.92
N ILE A 11 2.56 -20.21 5.88
CA ILE A 11 1.77 -20.82 6.96
C ILE A 11 1.79 -22.35 6.88
N LEU A 12 1.57 -22.91 5.69
CA LEU A 12 1.48 -24.35 5.50
C LEU A 12 2.84 -25.04 5.69
N GLY A 13 3.94 -24.31 5.45
CA GLY A 13 5.29 -24.79 5.74
C GLY A 13 5.64 -26.05 4.97
N THR A 14 5.23 -26.12 3.69
CA THR A 14 5.57 -27.20 2.75
C THR A 14 7.07 -27.22 2.45
N ASP A 15 7.73 -26.08 2.61
CA ASP A 15 9.19 -25.93 2.60
C ASP A 15 9.69 -25.67 4.03
N ASN A 16 10.92 -26.09 4.33
CA ASN A 16 11.52 -25.87 5.65
C ASN A 16 11.95 -24.41 5.86
N LEU A 17 12.27 -23.67 4.79
CA LEU A 17 12.81 -22.32 4.84
C LEU A 17 11.92 -21.34 5.63
N PRO A 18 10.60 -21.20 5.37
CA PRO A 18 9.74 -20.33 6.18
C PRO A 18 9.76 -20.69 7.67
N ARG A 19 9.73 -21.98 8.02
CA ARG A 19 9.74 -22.44 9.43
C ARG A 19 11.06 -22.12 10.12
N THR A 20 12.19 -22.41 9.46
CA THR A 20 13.53 -22.12 9.98
C THR A 20 13.72 -20.61 10.16
N LEU A 21 13.36 -19.80 9.17
CA LEU A 21 13.47 -18.35 9.26
C LEU A 21 12.51 -17.77 10.30
N LEU A 22 11.33 -18.35 10.51
CA LEU A 22 10.41 -17.89 11.55
C LEU A 22 11.04 -18.06 12.94
N MET A 23 11.63 -19.23 13.21
CA MET A 23 12.34 -19.49 14.47
C MET A 23 13.54 -18.57 14.69
N TYR A 24 14.23 -18.20 13.61
CA TYR A 24 15.33 -17.25 13.68
C TYR A 24 14.82 -15.83 13.94
N PHE A 25 13.92 -15.33 13.11
CA PHE A 25 13.50 -13.93 13.14
C PHE A 25 12.63 -13.58 14.35
N THR A 26 11.97 -14.54 15.02
CA THR A 26 11.24 -14.30 16.27
C THR A 26 12.12 -13.75 17.40
N ASN A 27 13.44 -13.99 17.33
CA ASN A 27 14.42 -13.52 18.33
C ASN A 27 15.30 -12.37 17.82
N THR A 28 14.87 -11.66 16.76
CA THR A 28 15.64 -10.57 16.15
C THR A 28 14.85 -9.26 16.08
N PRO A 29 15.52 -8.09 16.19
CA PRO A 29 14.90 -6.81 15.92
C PRO A 29 14.40 -6.72 14.46
N TYR A 30 13.33 -5.94 14.25
CA TYR A 30 12.77 -5.68 12.91
C TYR A 30 12.39 -6.96 12.14
N SER A 31 11.95 -7.99 12.87
CA SER A 31 11.58 -9.30 12.33
C SER A 31 10.64 -9.23 11.13
N TYR A 32 9.60 -8.39 11.18
CA TYR A 32 8.65 -8.23 10.08
C TYR A 32 9.27 -7.62 8.82
N SER A 33 10.26 -6.73 8.98
CA SER A 33 10.96 -6.09 7.86
C SER A 33 11.92 -7.05 7.17
N ASN A 34 12.42 -8.05 7.88
CA ASN A 34 13.46 -8.96 7.38
C ASN A 34 12.90 -10.34 6.98
N TYR A 35 11.91 -10.87 7.70
CA TYR A 35 11.37 -12.21 7.49
C TYR A 35 10.80 -12.40 6.08
N PHE A 36 9.81 -11.59 5.68
CA PHE A 36 9.13 -11.78 4.40
C PHE A 36 10.05 -11.55 3.19
N PRO A 37 10.88 -10.50 3.13
CA PRO A 37 11.83 -10.34 2.04
C PRO A 37 12.82 -11.52 1.95
N THR A 38 13.30 -12.03 3.09
CA THR A 38 14.23 -13.17 3.11
C THR A 38 13.57 -14.43 2.55
N VAL A 39 12.35 -14.77 3.00
CA VAL A 39 11.63 -15.93 2.47
C VAL A 39 11.36 -15.75 0.98
N LEU A 40 10.89 -14.57 0.54
CA LEU A 40 10.59 -14.28 -0.88
C LEU A 40 11.82 -14.49 -1.77
N CYS A 41 12.95 -13.90 -1.42
CA CYS A 41 14.15 -13.95 -2.24
C CYS A 41 14.83 -15.32 -2.26
N ASN A 42 14.65 -16.13 -1.23
CA ASN A 42 15.27 -17.46 -1.12
C ASN A 42 14.33 -18.61 -1.51
N SER A 43 13.11 -18.30 -1.95
CA SER A 43 12.15 -19.31 -2.42
C SER A 43 12.09 -19.32 -3.94
N ASN A 44 12.49 -20.43 -4.58
CA ASN A 44 12.50 -20.56 -6.05
C ASN A 44 11.14 -20.24 -6.71
N GLN A 45 10.04 -20.58 -6.04
CA GLN A 45 8.68 -20.31 -6.51
C GLN A 45 8.34 -18.80 -6.51
N TYR A 46 8.92 -18.01 -5.60
CA TYR A 46 8.49 -16.63 -5.35
C TYR A 46 9.54 -15.57 -5.68
N LYS A 47 10.83 -15.92 -5.79
CA LYS A 47 11.91 -14.95 -6.00
C LYS A 47 11.76 -14.07 -7.23
N LYS A 48 11.09 -14.59 -8.27
CA LYS A 48 10.76 -13.88 -9.52
C LYS A 48 9.43 -13.13 -9.47
N THR A 49 8.71 -13.13 -8.35
CA THR A 49 7.39 -12.46 -8.24
C THR A 49 7.49 -11.13 -7.49
N VAL A 50 8.69 -10.77 -7.03
CA VAL A 50 8.93 -9.61 -6.18
C VAL A 50 8.80 -8.33 -6.99
N ILE A 51 8.12 -7.35 -6.41
CA ILE A 51 8.16 -5.95 -6.83
C ILE A 51 8.76 -5.20 -5.65
N ASN A 52 9.96 -4.62 -5.81
CA ASN A 52 10.68 -3.92 -4.73
C ASN A 52 10.07 -2.54 -4.44
N HIS A 53 8.80 -2.52 -4.06
CA HIS A 53 8.06 -1.31 -3.73
C HIS A 53 6.86 -1.66 -2.85
N ASN A 54 6.70 -0.99 -1.71
CA ASN A 54 5.62 -1.28 -0.75
C ASN A 54 4.29 -0.53 -1.05
N LEU A 55 4.27 0.34 -2.05
CA LEU A 55 3.13 1.20 -2.45
C LEU A 55 2.68 2.17 -1.36
N GLN A 56 3.60 2.53 -0.46
CA GLN A 56 3.37 3.48 0.61
C GLN A 56 4.18 4.76 0.35
N HIS A 57 3.52 5.90 0.39
CA HIS A 57 4.18 7.20 0.39
C HIS A 57 4.62 7.55 1.81
N VAL A 58 5.88 7.96 1.94
CA VAL A 58 6.47 8.43 3.19
C VAL A 58 7.10 9.79 2.91
N ALA A 59 6.64 10.81 3.62
CA ALA A 59 7.26 12.12 3.64
C ALA A 59 8.71 12.01 4.12
N PHE A 60 9.66 12.41 3.28
CA PHE A 60 11.08 12.41 3.60
C PHE A 60 11.66 13.80 3.33
N ASN A 61 12.28 14.39 4.35
CA ASN A 61 13.08 15.59 4.14
C ASN A 61 14.47 15.19 3.63
N LYS A 62 14.95 15.91 2.61
CA LYS A 62 16.21 15.66 1.89
C LYS A 62 17.45 15.78 2.80
N THR A 63 17.30 16.42 3.97
CA THR A 63 18.32 16.54 5.01
C THR A 63 18.35 15.30 5.90
N PHE A 64 19.17 14.30 5.55
CA PHE A 64 19.79 13.20 6.35
C PHE A 64 19.11 12.64 7.63
N SER A 65 17.82 12.89 7.87
CA SER A 65 17.09 12.41 9.05
C SER A 65 16.69 10.97 8.82
N THR A 66 17.13 10.09 9.70
CA THR A 66 16.76 8.67 9.74
C THR A 66 15.32 8.43 10.20
N LYS A 67 14.59 9.48 10.59
CA LYS A 67 13.20 9.40 11.01
C LYS A 67 12.26 9.99 9.95
N PRO A 68 11.23 9.24 9.53
CA PRO A 68 10.13 9.80 8.75
C PRO A 68 9.53 10.99 9.49
N LEU A 69 9.33 12.08 8.78
CA LEU A 69 8.65 13.24 9.33
C LEU A 69 7.14 13.04 9.22
N SER A 70 6.41 13.74 10.09
CA SER A 70 4.98 13.84 9.92
C SER A 70 4.63 14.48 8.59
N LEU A 71 3.70 13.89 7.86
CA LEU A 71 3.30 14.35 6.54
C LEU A 71 2.63 15.72 6.68
N LYS A 72 3.25 16.74 6.07
CA LYS A 72 2.78 18.12 6.18
C LYS A 72 1.79 18.48 5.08
N PRO A 73 0.96 19.52 5.25
CA PRO A 73 0.05 20.00 4.20
C PRO A 73 0.74 20.31 2.87
N GLU A 74 2.00 20.75 2.89
CA GLU A 74 2.78 21.06 1.69
C GLU A 74 3.17 19.81 0.88
N GLU A 75 3.20 18.63 1.52
CA GLU A 75 3.58 17.36 0.87
C GLU A 75 2.37 16.62 0.27
N PHE A 76 1.16 17.12 0.47
CA PHE A 76 -0.06 16.48 -0.03
C PHE A 76 -0.02 16.24 -1.54
N ASP A 77 0.39 17.24 -2.32
CA ASP A 77 0.39 17.10 -3.79
C ASP A 77 1.41 16.04 -4.24
N ALA A 78 2.57 15.96 -3.57
CA ALA A 78 3.57 14.93 -3.79
C ALA A 78 3.03 13.53 -3.41
N MET A 79 2.28 13.44 -2.31
CA MET A 79 1.58 12.22 -1.90
C MET A 79 0.60 11.77 -2.98
N ILE A 80 -0.23 12.67 -3.52
CA ILE A 80 -1.17 12.35 -4.61
C ILE A 80 -0.45 11.92 -5.88
N GLN A 81 0.59 12.67 -6.29
CA GLN A 81 1.36 12.42 -7.50
C GLN A 81 2.15 11.11 -7.45
N SER A 82 2.54 10.65 -6.25
CA SER A 82 3.26 9.38 -6.07
C SER A 82 2.49 8.18 -6.63
N GLY A 83 1.16 8.26 -6.68
CA GLY A 83 0.28 7.15 -7.08
C GLY A 83 0.34 5.95 -6.13
N ALA A 84 0.93 6.11 -4.95
CA ALA A 84 0.94 5.12 -3.88
C ALA A 84 -0.48 4.81 -3.40
N ALA A 85 -0.73 3.58 -2.98
CA ALA A 85 -2.02 3.17 -2.43
C ALA A 85 -2.21 3.66 -0.98
N PHE A 86 -1.10 3.78 -0.25
CA PHE A 86 -1.08 4.17 1.16
C PHE A 86 -0.15 5.36 1.38
N ALA A 87 -0.35 6.04 2.50
CA ALA A 87 0.56 7.03 3.04
C ALA A 87 0.60 6.86 4.58
N THR A 88 1.61 7.41 5.24
CA THR A 88 1.82 7.24 6.69
C THR A 88 2.36 8.52 7.32
N HIS A 89 2.49 8.50 8.65
CA HIS A 89 2.94 9.60 9.49
C HIS A 89 2.02 10.82 9.47
N PHE A 90 0.72 10.59 9.30
CA PHE A 90 -0.28 11.62 9.60
C PHE A 90 -0.25 11.92 11.10
N GLN A 91 -0.15 13.19 11.46
CA GLN A 91 -0.40 13.61 12.85
C GLN A 91 -1.88 13.52 13.16
N PHE A 92 -2.18 13.28 14.43
CA PHE A 92 -3.52 13.47 14.97
C PHE A 92 -3.99 14.90 14.66
N ASP A 93 -5.24 15.04 14.22
CA ASP A 93 -5.84 16.32 13.80
C ASP A 93 -5.02 17.10 12.75
N SER A 94 -4.27 16.40 11.89
CA SER A 94 -3.55 17.05 10.80
C SER A 94 -4.51 17.64 9.76
N PRO A 95 -4.32 18.88 9.29
CA PRO A 95 -5.11 19.49 8.19
C PRO A 95 -5.06 18.70 6.89
N VAL A 96 -4.06 17.82 6.73
CA VAL A 96 -3.97 16.89 5.60
C VAL A 96 -5.16 15.94 5.55
N LEU A 97 -5.66 15.50 6.71
CA LEU A 97 -6.81 14.60 6.78
C LEU A 97 -8.08 15.28 6.24
N ASP A 98 -8.26 16.56 6.55
CA ASP A 98 -9.36 17.37 6.00
C ASP A 98 -9.24 17.51 4.47
N ARG A 99 -8.01 17.71 3.96
CA ARG A 99 -7.75 17.73 2.51
C ARG A 99 -8.06 16.37 1.86
N ILE A 100 -7.74 15.25 2.50
CA ILE A 100 -8.10 13.92 2.01
C ILE A 100 -9.63 13.79 1.91
N ASP A 101 -10.35 14.18 2.95
CA ASP A 101 -11.80 14.12 3.00
C ASP A 101 -12.46 14.95 1.89
N GLN A 102 -12.00 16.18 1.70
CA GLN A 102 -12.57 17.12 0.73
C GLN A 102 -12.15 16.80 -0.71
N GLU A 103 -10.85 16.59 -0.97
CA GLU A 103 -10.31 16.51 -2.33
C GLU A 103 -10.31 15.09 -2.91
N ILE A 104 -10.13 14.06 -2.07
CA ILE A 104 -10.05 12.66 -2.52
C ILE A 104 -11.39 11.96 -2.34
N LEU A 105 -11.91 11.98 -1.10
CA LEU A 105 -13.11 11.24 -0.71
C LEU A 105 -14.39 11.99 -1.04
N LYS A 106 -14.30 13.31 -1.27
CA LYS A 106 -15.41 14.21 -1.59
C LYS A 106 -16.54 14.11 -0.59
N ARG A 107 -16.20 14.17 0.70
CA ARG A 107 -17.17 14.07 1.80
C ARG A 107 -17.08 15.24 2.76
N SER A 108 -18.21 15.57 3.36
CA SER A 108 -18.29 16.52 4.48
C SER A 108 -17.96 15.84 5.82
N PRO A 109 -17.58 16.60 6.86
CA PRO A 109 -17.34 16.07 8.20
C PRO A 109 -18.52 15.24 8.72
N GLY A 110 -18.23 14.08 9.31
CA GLY A 110 -19.25 13.18 9.86
C GLY A 110 -20.08 12.40 8.82
N LYS A 111 -19.75 12.53 7.53
CA LYS A 111 -20.43 11.78 6.45
C LYS A 111 -19.62 10.56 6.01
N VAL A 112 -20.34 9.59 5.46
CA VAL A 112 -19.76 8.37 4.89
C VAL A 112 -19.27 8.62 3.46
N VAL A 113 -18.22 7.93 3.04
CA VAL A 113 -17.73 8.01 1.66
C VAL A 113 -18.63 7.14 0.77
N PRO A 114 -19.30 7.72 -0.24
CA PRO A 114 -20.09 6.93 -1.18
C PRO A 114 -19.15 6.08 -2.06
N GLY A 115 -19.43 4.79 -2.15
CA GLY A 115 -18.66 3.82 -2.94
C GLY A 115 -19.43 3.31 -4.16
N GLY A 116 -18.95 2.20 -4.75
CA GLY A 116 -19.63 1.53 -5.86
C GLY A 116 -21.00 0.94 -5.48
N TRP A 117 -21.26 0.81 -4.18
CA TRP A 117 -22.52 0.40 -3.58
C TRP A 117 -23.59 1.51 -3.59
N CYS A 118 -23.23 2.76 -3.82
CA CYS A 118 -24.23 3.82 -3.86
C CYS A 118 -24.79 3.99 -5.27
N LEU A 119 -26.06 3.60 -5.47
CA LEU A 119 -26.69 3.53 -6.80
C LEU A 119 -27.60 4.73 -7.11
N GLY A 120 -28.09 5.44 -6.10
CA GLY A 120 -28.97 6.60 -6.27
C GLY A 120 -28.21 7.92 -6.42
N GLU A 121 -28.94 8.99 -6.73
CA GLU A 121 -28.35 10.33 -6.77
C GLU A 121 -27.81 10.71 -5.37
N PRO A 122 -26.59 11.25 -5.29
CA PRO A 122 -26.05 11.75 -4.04
C PRO A 122 -26.83 13.01 -3.64
N ALA A 123 -27.77 12.85 -2.71
CA ALA A 123 -28.48 13.96 -2.09
C ALA A 123 -27.95 14.15 -0.66
N ASN A 124 -27.51 15.37 -0.33
CA ASN A 124 -27.06 15.75 1.02
C ASN A 124 -26.02 14.80 1.67
N ASP A 125 -25.02 14.36 0.90
CA ASP A 125 -23.99 13.42 1.34
C ASP A 125 -24.53 12.07 1.84
N THR A 126 -25.73 11.69 1.37
CA THR A 126 -26.36 10.40 1.68
C THR A 126 -26.59 9.59 0.42
N CYS A 127 -26.63 8.27 0.60
CA CYS A 127 -26.98 7.36 -0.47
C CYS A 127 -28.46 7.01 -0.39
N SER A 128 -29.24 7.46 -1.37
CA SER A 128 -30.69 7.21 -1.44
C SER A 128 -31.02 5.73 -1.73
N VAL A 129 -30.18 5.04 -2.50
CA VAL A 129 -30.36 3.62 -2.85
C VAL A 129 -29.08 2.84 -2.58
N TRP A 130 -29.19 1.86 -1.68
CA TRP A 130 -28.09 1.00 -1.28
C TRP A 130 -28.05 -0.23 -2.19
N GLY A 131 -26.93 -0.39 -2.88
CA GLY A 131 -26.60 -1.57 -3.68
C GLY A 131 -25.63 -2.49 -2.95
N ASP A 132 -25.01 -3.37 -3.72
CA ASP A 132 -24.05 -4.33 -3.21
C ASP A 132 -22.70 -3.68 -2.86
N ALA A 133 -22.28 -3.86 -1.60
CA ALA A 133 -20.99 -3.42 -1.05
C ALA A 133 -19.78 -4.03 -1.77
N SER A 134 -19.94 -5.17 -2.44
CA SER A 134 -18.89 -5.86 -3.18
C SER A 134 -18.54 -5.19 -4.51
N ILE A 135 -19.43 -4.33 -5.04
CA ILE A 135 -19.23 -3.67 -6.33
C ILE A 135 -18.19 -2.57 -6.18
N LEU A 136 -17.05 -2.74 -6.86
CA LEU A 136 -15.99 -1.75 -6.94
C LEU A 136 -16.17 -0.88 -8.20
N ARG A 137 -16.25 0.44 -8.03
CA ARG A 137 -16.24 1.42 -9.12
C ARG A 137 -14.90 2.18 -9.14
N PRO A 138 -14.04 1.95 -10.15
CA PRO A 138 -12.74 2.63 -10.22
C PRO A 138 -12.86 4.15 -10.37
N GLY A 139 -12.43 4.89 -9.34
CA GLY A 139 -12.34 6.35 -9.36
C GLY A 139 -10.98 6.89 -9.84
N PRO A 140 -10.74 8.21 -9.72
CA PRO A 140 -9.44 8.83 -10.03
C PRO A 140 -8.26 8.20 -9.28
N GLY A 141 -8.44 7.82 -8.01
CA GLY A 141 -7.42 7.13 -7.23
C GLY A 141 -7.01 5.78 -7.83
N ALA A 142 -7.98 4.99 -8.29
CA ALA A 142 -7.70 3.72 -8.96
C ALA A 142 -6.91 3.91 -10.27
N LYS A 143 -7.16 5.01 -11.01
CA LYS A 143 -6.37 5.37 -12.20
C LYS A 143 -4.92 5.71 -11.85
N ARG A 144 -4.70 6.46 -10.76
CA ARG A 144 -3.34 6.78 -10.27
C ARG A 144 -2.59 5.52 -9.85
N LEU A 145 -3.25 4.65 -9.09
CA LEU A 145 -2.66 3.37 -8.66
C LEU A 145 -2.33 2.48 -9.87
N LYS A 146 -3.24 2.36 -10.83
CA LYS A 146 -2.99 1.62 -12.08
C LYS A 146 -1.74 2.15 -12.78
N LYS A 147 -1.62 3.47 -12.95
CA LYS A 147 -0.45 4.09 -13.56
C LYS A 147 0.83 3.71 -12.80
N ARG A 148 0.83 3.82 -11.46
CA ARG A 148 1.98 3.45 -10.62
C ARG A 148 2.36 1.98 -10.76
N LEU A 149 1.38 1.08 -10.79
CA LEU A 149 1.63 -0.36 -10.96
C LEU A 149 2.23 -0.67 -12.32
N VAL A 150 1.69 -0.09 -13.40
CA VAL A 150 2.25 -0.25 -14.76
C VAL A 150 3.69 0.25 -14.80
N ASP A 151 3.98 1.39 -14.18
CA ASP A 151 5.32 1.97 -14.10
C ASP A 151 6.32 1.08 -13.34
N LEU A 152 5.88 0.41 -12.28
CA LEU A 152 6.71 -0.52 -11.50
C LEU A 152 6.95 -1.85 -12.21
N LEU A 153 6.01 -2.24 -13.08
CA LEU A 153 6.07 -3.46 -13.88
C LEU A 153 6.76 -3.27 -15.24
N ALA A 154 7.21 -2.06 -15.56
CA ALA A 154 8.01 -1.82 -16.75
C ALA A 154 9.31 -2.67 -16.71
N ASP A 155 9.63 -3.34 -17.83
CA ASP A 155 10.65 -4.40 -17.89
C ASP A 155 12.03 -3.99 -17.34
N ASP A 156 12.45 -2.76 -17.60
CA ASP A 156 13.72 -2.18 -17.15
C ASP A 156 13.79 -2.04 -15.62
N LYS A 157 12.74 -1.50 -15.00
CA LYS A 157 12.62 -1.35 -13.56
C LYS A 157 12.40 -2.69 -12.87
N TYR A 158 11.52 -3.51 -13.43
CA TYR A 158 11.16 -4.79 -12.84
C TYR A 158 12.37 -5.73 -12.74
N ARG A 159 13.17 -5.86 -13.82
CA ARG A 159 14.37 -6.71 -13.83
C ARG A 159 15.46 -6.22 -12.89
N SER A 160 15.69 -4.90 -12.82
CA SER A 160 16.73 -4.33 -11.95
C SER A 160 16.39 -4.42 -10.45
N MET A 161 15.11 -4.64 -10.12
CA MET A 161 14.58 -4.71 -8.76
C MET A 161 14.30 -6.13 -8.26
N GLN A 162 14.68 -7.17 -9.01
CA GLN A 162 14.54 -8.56 -8.57
C GLN A 162 15.55 -8.96 -7.50
N CYS A 163 15.21 -9.98 -6.73
CA CYS A 163 16.15 -10.70 -5.88
C CYS A 163 17.29 -11.23 -6.76
N ARG A 164 18.53 -11.03 -6.31
CA ARG A 164 19.73 -11.51 -7.01
C ARG A 164 20.04 -12.92 -6.53
N ASP A 165 20.34 -13.80 -7.47
CA ASP A 165 21.03 -15.06 -7.16
C ASP A 165 22.52 -14.70 -7.05
N GLU A 166 23.16 -15.00 -5.91
CA GLU A 166 24.63 -14.99 -5.80
C GLU A 166 25.23 -16.17 -6.58
#